data_AF-A0A3A2IZE6-F1
#
_entry.id   AF-A0A3A2IZE6-F1
#
_cell.length_a   1.000
_cell.length_b   1.000
_cell.length_c   1.000
_cell.angle_alpha   90.00
_cell.angle_beta   90.00
_cell.angle_gamma   90.00
#
_symmetry.space_group_name_H-M   'P 1'
#
loop_
_entity.id
_entity.type
_entity.pdbx_description
1 polymer ?
#
loop_
_entity_poly.entity_id
_entity_poly.type
_entity_poly.pdbx_seq_one_letter_code
_entity_poly.pdbx_strand_id
1 'polypeptide(L)'
;MINDTLSKHYKHARCYLFILLISVISGCATNKIQDPNWPNELPPRAYFLDQYQQDLTNQKTQNQEEYLTWIVRFYKGSDLYPNGWNNITQDIVLKLKSAPTADNIKVKLNLLGLLISEEWAKNNKTRMISSYHVSVWGNALLKSLEQSETLELIDRVASDVDDLLARKIPAEIIVADRYYVQDEEIL
;
A
#
# COMPACT_ATOMS: atom_id res chain seq x y z
N MET A 1 -1.50 -64.38 25.75
CA MET A 1 -0.23 -63.75 25.28
C MET A 1 -0.26 -63.25 23.82
N ILE A 2 -1.38 -63.37 23.09
CA ILE A 2 -1.48 -62.99 21.65
C ILE A 2 -2.11 -61.59 21.43
N ASN A 3 -2.87 -61.06 22.40
CA ASN A 3 -3.58 -59.77 22.23
C ASN A 3 -2.69 -58.53 22.45
N ASP A 4 -1.56 -58.65 23.17
CA ASP A 4 -0.68 -57.50 23.46
C ASP A 4 0.22 -57.12 22.29
N THR A 5 0.62 -58.09 21.46
CA THR A 5 1.45 -57.85 20.27
C THR A 5 0.65 -57.12 19.19
N LEU A 6 -0.58 -57.55 18.90
CA LEU A 6 -1.49 -56.87 17.97
C LEU A 6 -1.75 -55.41 18.36
N SER A 7 -2.05 -55.13 19.63
CA SER A 7 -2.25 -53.77 20.17
C SER A 7 -1.02 -52.87 19.98
N LYS A 8 0.19 -53.41 20.18
CA LYS A 8 1.46 -52.69 19.94
C LYS A 8 1.64 -52.35 18.47
N HIS A 9 1.39 -53.30 17.56
CA HIS A 9 1.54 -53.06 16.11
C HIS A 9 0.58 -51.99 15.59
N TYR A 10 -0.68 -51.94 16.06
CA TYR A 10 -1.61 -50.86 15.71
C TYR A 10 -1.16 -49.50 16.25
N LYS A 11 -0.59 -49.42 17.46
CA LYS A 11 -0.06 -48.17 18.02
C LYS A 11 1.14 -47.66 17.23
N HIS A 12 2.06 -48.53 16.83
CA HIS A 12 3.20 -48.17 15.99
C HIS A 12 2.77 -47.76 14.58
N ALA A 13 1.85 -48.48 13.95
CA ALA A 13 1.29 -48.12 12.64
C ALA A 13 0.58 -46.76 12.67
N ARG A 14 -0.16 -46.46 13.75
CA ARG A 14 -0.83 -45.16 13.93
C ARG A 14 0.17 -44.02 14.15
N CYS A 15 1.24 -44.25 14.93
CA CYS A 15 2.32 -43.27 15.07
C CYS A 15 3.06 -43.02 13.73
N TYR A 16 3.35 -44.06 12.94
CA TYR A 16 3.98 -43.89 11.63
C TYR A 16 3.06 -43.13 10.66
N LEU A 17 1.76 -43.38 10.67
CA LEU A 17 0.78 -42.63 9.89
C LEU A 17 0.76 -41.15 10.28
N PHE A 18 0.78 -40.83 11.58
CA PHE A 18 0.83 -39.44 12.06
C PHE A 18 2.13 -38.73 11.70
N ILE A 19 3.28 -39.40 11.80
CA ILE A 19 4.59 -38.84 11.40
C ILE A 19 4.62 -38.57 9.89
N LEU A 20 4.10 -39.49 9.09
CA LEU A 20 4.01 -39.33 7.64
C LEU A 20 3.07 -38.19 7.25
N LEU A 21 1.94 -38.01 7.97
CA LEU A 21 1.02 -36.88 7.79
C LEU A 21 1.65 -35.53 8.15
N ILE A 22 2.42 -35.43 9.23
CA ILE A 22 3.11 -34.18 9.63
C ILE A 22 4.22 -33.82 8.62
N SER A 23 4.85 -34.82 8.00
CA SER A 23 5.89 -34.62 6.99
C SER A 23 5.39 -33.91 5.72
N VAL A 24 4.09 -34.04 5.40
CA VAL A 24 3.48 -33.39 4.22
C VAL A 24 3.15 -31.91 4.48
N ILE A 25 3.12 -31.46 5.75
CA ILE A 25 2.69 -30.11 6.13
C ILE A 25 3.89 -29.14 6.22
N SER A 26 5.12 -29.65 6.31
CA SER A 26 6.34 -28.82 6.37
C SER A 26 6.77 -28.20 5.01
N GLY A 27 5.97 -28.38 3.96
CA GLY A 27 6.24 -27.87 2.61
C GLY A 27 5.78 -26.43 2.33
N CYS A 28 5.18 -25.73 3.30
CA CYS A 28 4.74 -24.34 3.13
C CYS A 28 5.71 -23.33 3.77
N ALA A 29 7.03 -23.57 3.70
CA ALA A 29 7.98 -22.47 3.75
C ALA A 29 7.97 -21.81 2.37
N THR A 30 6.94 -21.01 2.10
CA THR A 30 6.83 -20.20 0.89
C THR A 30 7.98 -19.21 0.90
N ASN A 31 9.10 -19.58 0.27
CA ASN A 31 10.03 -18.59 -0.26
C ASN A 31 9.18 -17.71 -1.16
N LYS A 32 8.80 -16.51 -0.69
CA LYS A 32 8.14 -15.52 -1.53
C LYS A 32 9.13 -15.29 -2.67
N ILE A 33 8.84 -15.86 -3.83
CA ILE A 33 9.64 -15.65 -5.04
C ILE A 33 9.58 -14.15 -5.28
N GLN A 34 10.63 -13.45 -4.88
CA GLN A 34 10.82 -12.06 -5.24
C GLN A 34 11.05 -12.05 -6.73
N ASP A 35 10.13 -11.38 -7.45
CA ASP A 35 10.35 -11.05 -8.84
C ASP A 35 11.62 -10.19 -8.91
N PRO A 36 12.69 -10.64 -9.58
CA PRO A 36 13.97 -9.92 -9.60
C PRO A 36 13.86 -8.54 -10.26
N ASN A 37 12.77 -8.27 -11.00
CA ASN A 37 12.52 -6.98 -11.63
C ASN A 37 11.67 -6.03 -10.78
N TRP A 38 11.16 -6.48 -9.63
CA TRP A 38 10.43 -5.60 -8.71
C TRP A 38 11.41 -4.72 -7.93
N PRO A 39 11.25 -3.37 -7.96
CA PRO A 39 12.16 -2.49 -7.25
C PRO A 39 12.12 -2.71 -5.72
N ASN A 40 13.30 -2.78 -5.09
CA ASN A 40 13.43 -3.07 -3.66
C ASN A 40 12.95 -1.92 -2.75
N GLU A 41 12.89 -0.71 -3.30
CA GLU A 41 12.42 0.50 -2.63
C GLU A 41 10.88 0.62 -2.60
N LEU A 42 10.15 -0.30 -3.24
CA LEU A 42 8.69 -0.33 -3.23
C LEU A 42 8.16 -1.30 -2.17
N PRO A 43 6.90 -1.14 -1.73
CA PRO A 43 6.26 -2.14 -0.91
C PRO A 43 6.23 -3.52 -1.58
N PRO A 44 6.04 -4.60 -0.80
CA PRO A 44 6.14 -5.96 -1.33
C PRO A 44 5.18 -6.19 -2.51
N ARG A 45 5.70 -6.63 -3.66
CA ARG A 45 4.89 -6.98 -4.85
C ARG A 45 3.66 -7.85 -4.53
N ALA A 46 3.83 -8.80 -3.62
CA ALA A 46 2.77 -9.71 -3.19
C ALA A 46 1.53 -8.99 -2.62
N TYR A 47 1.71 -7.84 -1.96
CA TYR A 47 0.59 -7.02 -1.49
C TYR A 47 -0.28 -6.57 -2.68
N PHE A 48 0.34 -5.99 -3.71
CA PHE A 48 -0.39 -5.48 -4.88
C PHE A 48 -1.02 -6.59 -5.72
N LEU A 49 -0.38 -7.75 -5.81
CA LEU A 49 -0.98 -8.92 -6.46
C LEU A 49 -2.26 -9.35 -5.76
N ASP A 50 -2.25 -9.40 -4.43
CA ASP A 50 -3.41 -9.77 -3.63
C ASP A 50 -4.57 -8.78 -3.83
N GLN A 51 -4.27 -7.46 -3.84
CA GLN A 51 -5.27 -6.43 -4.15
C GLN A 51 -5.84 -6.57 -5.56
N TYR A 52 -4.97 -6.80 -6.56
CA TYR A 52 -5.42 -6.99 -7.94
C TYR A 52 -6.30 -8.24 -8.09
N GLN A 53 -5.95 -9.35 -7.43
CA GLN A 53 -6.71 -10.60 -7.49
C GLN A 53 -8.12 -10.48 -6.89
N GLN A 54 -8.30 -9.60 -5.90
CA GLN A 54 -9.59 -9.33 -5.27
C GLN A 54 -10.49 -8.38 -6.09
N ASP A 55 -9.91 -7.54 -6.96
CA ASP A 55 -10.65 -6.57 -7.77
C ASP A 55 -11.08 -7.13 -9.14
N LEU A 56 -12.15 -7.93 -9.13
CA LEU A 56 -12.75 -8.50 -10.35
C LEU A 56 -13.27 -7.43 -11.32
N THR A 57 -13.52 -6.21 -10.87
CA THR A 57 -13.99 -5.12 -11.73
C THR A 57 -12.83 -4.58 -12.54
N ASN A 58 -11.70 -4.31 -11.90
CA ASN A 58 -10.51 -3.83 -12.57
C ASN A 58 -9.95 -4.87 -13.56
N GLN A 59 -9.93 -6.15 -13.18
CA GLN A 59 -9.47 -7.27 -14.02
C GLN A 59 -10.18 -7.38 -15.38
N LYS A 60 -11.40 -6.85 -15.51
CA LYS A 60 -12.14 -6.82 -16.79
C LYS A 60 -11.59 -5.80 -17.79
N THR A 61 -10.79 -4.84 -17.32
CA THR A 61 -10.40 -3.65 -18.10
C THR A 61 -8.91 -3.34 -18.11
N GLN A 62 -8.14 -3.97 -17.22
CA GLN A 62 -6.71 -3.78 -17.07
C GLN A 62 -6.10 -5.12 -16.68
N ASN A 63 -4.97 -5.48 -17.29
CA ASN A 63 -4.25 -6.69 -16.90
C ASN A 63 -3.29 -6.43 -15.71
N GLN A 64 -2.79 -7.52 -15.12
CA GLN A 64 -1.97 -7.45 -13.90
C GLN A 64 -0.66 -6.68 -14.11
N GLU A 65 0.00 -6.85 -15.25
CA GLU A 65 1.28 -6.19 -15.53
C GLU A 65 1.10 -4.68 -15.74
N GLU A 66 0.02 -4.27 -16.40
CA GLU A 66 -0.37 -2.87 -16.52
C GLU A 66 -0.61 -2.25 -15.14
N TYR A 67 -1.37 -2.91 -14.28
CA TYR A 67 -1.62 -2.46 -12.90
C TYR A 67 -0.30 -2.29 -12.12
N LEU A 68 0.56 -3.31 -12.12
CA LEU A 68 1.86 -3.25 -11.45
C LEU A 68 2.77 -2.16 -12.03
N THR A 69 2.72 -1.90 -13.33
CA THR A 69 3.46 -0.81 -13.96
C THR A 69 3.03 0.55 -13.42
N TRP A 70 1.73 0.76 -13.19
CA TRP A 70 1.23 2.00 -12.59
C TRP A 70 1.63 2.14 -11.12
N ILE A 71 1.68 1.04 -10.35
CA ILE A 71 2.25 1.05 -8.99
C ILE A 71 3.71 1.54 -9.02
N VAL A 72 4.53 1.02 -9.94
CA VAL A 72 5.92 1.46 -10.06
C VAL A 72 6.02 2.94 -10.38
N ARG A 73 5.19 3.43 -11.32
CA ARG A 73 5.12 4.86 -11.68
C ARG A 73 4.66 5.75 -10.53
N PHE A 74 3.75 5.29 -9.69
CA PHE A 74 3.32 6.04 -8.51
C PHE A 74 4.49 6.31 -7.56
N TYR A 75 5.25 5.26 -7.22
CA TYR A 75 6.34 5.37 -6.25
C TYR A 75 7.58 6.05 -6.82
N LYS A 76 7.99 5.72 -8.05
CA LYS A 76 9.23 6.23 -8.66
C LYS A 76 9.05 7.54 -9.42
N GLY A 77 7.81 7.87 -9.74
CA GLY A 77 7.48 8.97 -10.63
C GLY A 77 7.34 8.53 -12.09
N SER A 78 6.80 9.45 -12.89
CA SER A 78 6.58 9.31 -14.33
C SER A 78 6.44 10.69 -14.97
N ASP A 79 6.35 10.77 -16.29
CA ASP A 79 6.10 12.06 -16.96
C ASP A 79 4.83 12.78 -16.47
N LEU A 80 3.81 12.03 -16.06
CA LEU A 80 2.56 12.56 -15.51
C LEU A 80 2.67 12.98 -14.05
N TYR A 81 3.61 12.41 -13.31
CA TYR A 81 3.83 12.67 -11.90
C TYR A 81 5.33 12.57 -11.61
N PRO A 82 6.11 13.62 -11.91
CA PRO A 82 7.58 13.53 -11.89
C PRO A 82 8.13 13.23 -10.50
N ASN A 83 7.48 13.77 -9.48
CA ASN A 83 7.84 13.55 -8.08
C ASN A 83 7.10 12.34 -7.53
N GLY A 84 7.66 11.15 -7.78
CA GLY A 84 7.13 9.90 -7.21
C GLY A 84 6.95 9.96 -5.70
N TRP A 85 6.03 9.14 -5.18
CA TRP A 85 5.70 9.12 -3.75
C TRP A 85 6.92 8.87 -2.83
N ASN A 86 7.92 8.13 -3.31
CA ASN A 86 9.17 7.92 -2.57
C ASN A 86 9.93 9.22 -2.34
N ASN A 87 10.00 10.11 -3.35
CA ASN A 87 10.68 11.39 -3.23
C ASN A 87 9.95 12.30 -2.25
N ILE A 88 8.62 12.40 -2.37
CA ILE A 88 7.79 13.19 -1.44
C ILE A 88 7.96 12.71 -0.01
N THR A 89 7.88 11.40 0.21
CA THR A 89 8.07 10.80 1.53
C THR A 89 9.46 11.09 2.08
N GLN A 90 10.49 10.96 1.23
CA GLN A 90 11.87 11.25 1.62
C GLN A 90 12.06 12.71 1.99
N ASP A 91 11.55 13.66 1.19
CA ASP A 91 11.70 15.09 1.43
C ASP A 91 11.02 15.51 2.75
N ILE A 92 9.82 15.00 3.00
CA ILE A 92 9.10 15.23 4.26
C ILE A 92 9.88 14.68 5.46
N VAL A 93 10.30 13.42 5.39
CA VAL A 93 11.04 12.79 6.49
C VAL A 93 12.38 13.49 6.73
N LEU A 94 13.09 13.89 5.67
CA LEU A 94 14.35 14.63 5.78
C LEU A 94 14.17 15.98 6.46
N LYS A 95 13.12 16.73 6.12
CA LYS A 95 12.82 18.03 6.74
C LYS A 95 12.47 17.88 8.22
N LEU A 96 11.80 16.79 8.59
CA LEU A 96 11.32 16.52 9.95
C LEU A 96 12.26 15.64 10.78
N LYS A 97 13.46 15.31 10.28
CA LYS A 97 14.43 14.40 10.93
C LYS A 97 14.79 14.74 12.37
N SER A 98 14.72 16.02 12.76
CA SER A 98 14.99 16.48 14.12
C SER A 98 13.79 16.37 15.06
N ALA A 99 12.58 16.09 14.54
CA ALA A 99 11.38 15.91 15.33
C ALA A 99 11.32 14.47 15.90
N PRO A 100 10.97 14.29 17.18
CA PRO A 100 10.72 12.96 17.77
C PRO A 100 9.65 12.12 17.03
N THR A 101 8.88 12.75 16.15
CA THR A 101 7.76 12.16 15.41
C THR A 101 8.14 11.64 14.02
N ALA A 102 9.39 11.81 13.56
CA ALA A 102 9.81 11.49 12.19
C ALA A 102 9.52 10.03 11.77
N ASP A 103 9.74 9.06 12.66
CA ASP A 103 9.46 7.65 12.37
C ASP A 103 7.96 7.39 12.24
N ASN A 104 7.14 8.01 13.11
CA ASN A 104 5.68 7.91 13.03
C ASN A 104 5.14 8.54 11.74
N ILE A 105 5.70 9.67 11.32
CA ILE A 105 5.37 10.32 10.04
C ILE A 105 5.69 9.39 8.88
N LYS A 106 6.88 8.77 8.87
CA LYS A 106 7.27 7.83 7.81
C LYS A 106 6.30 6.65 7.74
N VAL A 107 5.88 6.10 8.87
CA VAL A 107 4.89 5.02 8.91
C VAL A 107 3.55 5.48 8.31
N LYS A 108 3.05 6.66 8.69
CA LYS A 108 1.80 7.22 8.14
C LYS A 108 1.90 7.41 6.62
N LEU A 109 2.99 8.00 6.13
CA LEU A 109 3.21 8.23 4.69
C LEU A 109 3.36 6.92 3.90
N ASN A 110 3.96 5.89 4.49
CA ASN A 110 4.04 4.57 3.87
C ASN A 110 2.66 3.90 3.74
N LEU A 111 1.84 3.97 4.80
CA LEU A 111 0.47 3.45 4.78
C LEU A 111 -0.39 4.22 3.77
N LEU A 112 -0.29 5.54 3.77
CA LEU A 112 -1.00 6.40 2.83
C LEU A 112 -0.60 6.09 1.38
N GLY A 113 0.69 5.88 1.12
CA GLY A 113 1.19 5.47 -0.19
C GLY A 113 0.60 4.14 -0.66
N LEU A 114 0.44 3.16 0.25
CA LEU A 114 -0.19 1.88 -0.09
C LEU A 114 -1.63 2.07 -0.56
N LEU A 115 -2.45 2.79 0.23
CA LEU A 115 -3.86 3.03 -0.05
C LEU A 115 -4.07 3.85 -1.34
N ILE A 116 -3.25 4.89 -1.55
CA ILE A 116 -3.35 5.70 -2.76
C ILE A 116 -2.93 4.88 -3.97
N SER A 117 -1.80 4.16 -3.89
CA SER A 117 -1.25 3.44 -5.04
C SER A 117 -2.14 2.29 -5.49
N GLU A 118 -2.71 1.50 -4.57
CA GLU A 118 -3.57 0.37 -4.91
C GLU A 118 -4.84 0.80 -5.65
N GLU A 119 -5.39 1.97 -5.30
CA GLU A 119 -6.58 2.50 -5.96
C GLU A 119 -6.22 3.24 -7.25
N TRP A 120 -5.21 4.12 -7.22
CA TRP A 120 -4.85 4.97 -8.35
C TRP A 120 -4.34 4.19 -9.56
N ALA A 121 -3.66 3.05 -9.31
CA ALA A 121 -3.11 2.20 -10.35
C ALA A 121 -4.16 1.42 -11.15
N LYS A 122 -5.41 1.37 -10.67
CA LYS A 122 -6.54 0.76 -11.39
C LYS A 122 -6.86 1.53 -12.68
N ASN A 123 -7.64 0.91 -13.55
CA ASN A 123 -8.13 1.56 -14.76
C ASN A 123 -8.91 2.84 -14.43
N ASN A 124 -8.77 3.88 -15.27
CA ASN A 124 -9.49 5.15 -15.11
C ASN A 124 -11.01 5.00 -15.00
N LYS A 125 -11.59 3.96 -15.60
CA LYS A 125 -13.04 3.69 -15.57
C LYS A 125 -13.54 3.13 -14.24
N THR A 126 -12.65 2.59 -13.41
CA THR A 126 -13.00 1.84 -12.20
C THR A 126 -12.46 2.48 -10.93
N ARG A 127 -11.39 3.28 -11.03
CA ARG A 127 -10.75 3.94 -9.90
C ARG A 127 -11.55 5.11 -9.32
N MET A 128 -11.49 5.26 -8.01
CA MET A 128 -12.00 6.40 -7.24
C MET A 128 -10.93 7.50 -7.09
N ILE A 129 -9.65 7.11 -6.99
CA ILE A 129 -8.54 8.05 -6.90
C ILE A 129 -8.03 8.37 -8.31
N SER A 130 -8.20 9.62 -8.73
CA SER A 130 -7.74 10.11 -10.02
C SER A 130 -6.32 10.68 -9.96
N SER A 131 -5.69 10.89 -11.12
CA SER A 131 -4.40 11.59 -11.19
C SER A 131 -4.48 13.04 -10.67
N TYR A 132 -5.67 13.65 -10.72
CA TYR A 132 -5.89 14.97 -10.13
C TYR A 132 -5.75 14.92 -8.60
N HIS A 133 -6.38 13.94 -7.93
CA HIS A 133 -6.28 13.80 -6.47
C HIS A 133 -4.83 13.56 -6.02
N VAL A 134 -4.11 12.66 -6.71
CA VAL A 134 -2.68 12.40 -6.42
C VAL A 134 -1.85 13.67 -6.55
N SER A 135 -2.09 14.47 -7.60
CA SER A 135 -1.39 15.75 -7.77
C SER A 135 -1.74 16.76 -6.68
N VAL A 136 -3.01 16.87 -6.30
CA VAL A 136 -3.47 17.79 -5.24
C VAL A 136 -2.81 17.44 -3.92
N TRP A 137 -2.85 16.17 -3.50
CA TRP A 137 -2.24 15.72 -2.26
C TRP A 137 -0.72 15.85 -2.26
N GLY A 138 -0.05 15.42 -3.34
CA GLY A 138 1.41 15.54 -3.45
C GLY A 138 1.89 16.98 -3.36
N ASN A 139 1.24 17.90 -4.07
CA ASN A 139 1.59 19.32 -4.04
C ASN A 139 1.28 19.96 -2.69
N ALA A 140 0.16 19.60 -2.05
CA ALA A 140 -0.17 20.09 -0.73
C ALA A 140 0.88 19.66 0.30
N LEU A 141 1.23 18.37 0.32
CA LEU A 141 2.24 17.82 1.24
C LEU A 141 3.60 18.51 1.07
N LEU A 142 4.06 18.71 -0.16
CA LEU A 142 5.31 19.42 -0.42
C LEU A 142 5.25 20.88 0.05
N LYS A 143 4.16 21.60 -0.22
CA LYS A 143 4.01 23.01 0.22
C LYS A 143 3.98 23.13 1.74
N SER A 144 3.39 22.17 2.45
CA SER A 144 3.35 22.22 3.92
C SER A 144 4.73 22.19 4.59
N LEU A 145 5.78 21.77 3.88
CA LEU A 145 7.16 21.80 4.37
C LEU A 145 7.68 23.22 4.59
N GLU A 146 7.05 24.21 3.94
CA GLU A 146 7.36 25.63 4.08
C GLU A 146 6.62 26.28 5.27
N GLN A 147 5.47 25.71 5.67
CA GLN A 147 4.51 26.34 6.59
C GLN A 147 4.50 25.75 8.01
N SER A 148 5.36 24.77 8.34
CA SER A 148 5.39 24.04 9.64
C SER A 148 4.11 23.27 10.01
N GLU A 149 3.13 23.15 9.10
CA GLU A 149 1.84 22.45 9.30
C GLU A 149 1.84 21.01 8.76
N THR A 150 3.01 20.44 8.47
CA THR A 150 3.13 19.16 7.73
C THR A 150 2.40 18.00 8.40
N LEU A 151 2.41 17.92 9.74
CA LEU A 151 1.75 16.85 10.48
C LEU A 151 0.22 16.91 10.33
N GLU A 152 -0.36 18.08 10.54
CA GLU A 152 -1.81 18.29 10.44
C GLU A 152 -2.29 18.07 9.01
N LEU A 153 -1.48 18.46 8.01
CA LEU A 153 -1.82 18.20 6.63
C LEU A 153 -1.77 16.71 6.27
N ILE A 154 -0.77 15.96 6.76
CA ILE A 154 -0.73 14.50 6.56
C ILE A 154 -1.99 13.84 7.12
N ASP A 155 -2.44 14.25 8.30
CA ASP A 155 -3.63 13.69 8.93
C ASP A 155 -4.91 14.05 8.16
N ARG A 156 -5.01 15.28 7.64
CA ARG A 156 -6.12 15.68 6.75
C ARG A 156 -6.15 14.87 5.46
N VAL A 157 -5.00 14.69 4.79
CA VAL A 157 -4.93 13.89 3.57
C VAL A 157 -5.28 12.44 3.84
N ALA A 158 -4.79 11.86 4.94
CA ALA A 158 -5.12 10.49 5.32
C ALA A 158 -6.63 10.31 5.54
N SER A 159 -7.27 11.23 6.27
CA SER A 159 -8.72 11.21 6.48
C SER A 159 -9.50 11.31 5.17
N ASP A 160 -9.07 12.18 4.25
CA ASP A 160 -9.74 12.35 2.96
C ASP A 160 -9.57 11.14 2.05
N VAL A 161 -8.40 10.46 2.08
CA VAL A 161 -8.21 9.19 1.36
C VAL A 161 -9.16 8.13 1.90
N ASP A 162 -9.21 7.95 3.23
CA ASP A 162 -10.10 6.97 3.85
C ASP A 162 -11.57 7.25 3.53
N ASP A 163 -11.99 8.51 3.65
CA ASP A 163 -13.37 8.89 3.41
C ASP A 163 -13.76 8.82 1.93
N LEU A 164 -12.82 9.10 1.01
CA LEU A 164 -13.04 8.93 -0.43
C LEU A 164 -13.17 7.44 -0.80
N LEU A 165 -12.27 6.59 -0.31
CA LEU A 165 -12.32 5.15 -0.55
C LEU A 165 -13.56 4.50 0.07
N ALA A 166 -14.01 5.01 1.22
CA ALA A 166 -15.24 4.60 1.87
C ALA A 166 -16.52 5.22 1.26
N ARG A 167 -16.38 6.06 0.21
CA ARG A 167 -17.49 6.80 -0.44
C ARG A 167 -18.31 7.68 0.51
N LYS A 168 -17.69 8.18 1.57
CA LYS A 168 -18.32 9.13 2.50
C LYS A 168 -18.24 10.57 1.99
N ILE A 169 -17.22 10.86 1.18
CA ILE A 169 -17.08 12.13 0.48
C ILE A 169 -17.08 11.93 -1.03
N PRO A 170 -17.62 12.88 -1.80
CA PRO A 170 -17.55 12.86 -3.25
C PRO A 170 -16.13 13.23 -3.73
N ALA A 171 -15.69 12.71 -4.88
CA ALA A 171 -14.35 12.98 -5.41
C ALA A 171 -14.10 14.48 -5.67
N GLU A 172 -15.15 15.21 -6.04
CA GLU A 172 -15.11 16.61 -6.46
C GLU A 172 -14.74 17.59 -5.34
N ILE A 173 -14.79 17.17 -4.07
CA ILE A 173 -14.35 18.03 -2.96
C ILE A 173 -12.83 18.02 -2.76
N ILE A 174 -12.11 17.07 -3.37
CA ILE A 174 -10.65 16.99 -3.29
C ILE A 174 -10.04 17.99 -4.29
N VAL A 175 -9.98 19.26 -3.89
CA VAL A 175 -9.43 20.37 -4.69
C VAL A 175 -8.28 21.05 -3.96
N ALA A 176 -7.45 21.80 -4.69
CA ALA A 176 -6.30 22.54 -4.17
C ALA A 176 -6.65 23.38 -2.93
N ASP A 177 -7.70 24.19 -3.02
CA ASP A 177 -8.13 25.14 -1.97
C ASP A 177 -8.56 24.45 -0.67
N ARG A 178 -8.83 23.13 -0.69
CA ARG A 178 -9.12 22.36 0.52
C ARG A 178 -7.90 22.24 1.44
N TYR A 179 -6.69 22.33 0.89
CA TYR A 179 -5.44 22.07 1.59
C TYR A 179 -4.55 23.29 1.75
N TYR A 180 -4.73 24.30 0.90
CA TYR A 180 -4.04 25.57 1.04
C TYR A 180 -4.80 26.46 2.02
N VAL A 181 -4.12 26.96 3.05
CA VAL A 181 -4.63 28.07 3.85
C VAL A 181 -4.89 29.22 2.89
N GLN A 182 -6.11 29.75 2.88
CA GLN A 182 -6.38 31.02 2.22
C GLN A 182 -5.52 32.04 2.95
N ASP A 183 -4.48 32.54 2.30
CA ASP A 183 -3.82 33.75 2.78
C ASP A 183 -4.95 34.78 2.90
N GLU A 184 -5.33 35.13 4.13
CA GLU A 184 -6.22 36.26 4.36
C GLU A 184 -5.62 37.42 3.58
N GLU A 185 -6.37 37.93 2.60
CA GLU A 185 -6.00 39.13 1.85
C GLU A 185 -5.58 40.19 2.87
N ILE A 186 -4.27 40.44 2.98
CA ILE A 186 -3.76 41.64 3.61
C ILE A 186 -4.16 42.77 2.67
N LEU A 187 -5.36 43.30 2.90
CA LEU A 187 -5.81 44.60 2.41
C LEU A 187 -5.19 45.72 3.26
#